data_AF-A0A645CEC7-F1
#
_entry.id   AF-A0A645CEC7-F1
#
_cell.length_a   1.000
_cell.length_b   1.000
_cell.length_c   1.000
_cell.angle_alpha   90.00
_cell.angle_beta   90.00
_cell.angle_gamma   90.00
#
_symmetry.space_group_name_H-M   'P 1'
#
loop_
_entity.id
_entity.type
_entity.pdbx_description
1 polymer ?
#
loop_
_entity_poly.entity_id
_entity_poly.type
_entity_poly.pdbx_seq_one_letter_code
_entity_poly.pdbx_strand_id
1 'polypeptide(L)'
;MSRVGDFTLGDFWGLRPDELPEQQERGVSLLMVNTPHASHIFDRLPLGRQSFPPERAIAGNPRLASPIAPPSDRTAFFASYALEPFDEVRKKFFRLPSLPVRIASKALSPEAKAKIKEKLK
;
A
#
# COMPACT_ATOMS: atom_id res chain seq x y z
N MET A 1 8.58 -0.10 14.27
CA MET A 1 9.01 0.11 12.86
C MET A 1 10.23 1.00 12.88
N SER A 2 11.36 0.58 12.32
CA SER A 2 12.53 1.44 12.21
C SER A 2 12.48 2.15 10.84
N ARG A 3 12.32 3.48 10.86
CA ARG A 3 12.32 4.34 9.67
C ARG A 3 13.57 5.23 9.77
N VAL A 4 14.29 5.37 8.67
CA VAL A 4 15.58 6.10 8.65
C VAL A 4 15.43 7.62 8.65
N GLY A 5 14.28 8.15 8.20
CA GLY A 5 14.02 9.58 8.18
C GLY A 5 13.39 10.06 9.50
N ASP A 6 13.68 11.29 9.90
CA ASP A 6 13.14 11.95 11.10
C ASP A 6 11.61 11.95 11.14
N PHE A 7 10.98 12.32 10.02
CA PHE A 7 9.54 12.27 9.83
C PHE A 7 9.15 11.31 8.71
N THR A 8 7.95 10.75 8.79
CA THR A 8 7.28 10.10 7.67
C THR A 8 5.92 10.73 7.48
N LEU A 9 5.67 11.27 6.29
CA LEU A 9 4.41 11.89 5.91
C LEU A 9 3.71 11.04 4.85
N GLY A 10 2.39 10.95 4.93
CA GLY A 10 1.56 10.37 3.88
C GLY A 10 0.09 10.73 4.08
N ASP A 11 -0.76 10.25 3.20
CA ASP A 11 -2.20 10.40 3.35
C ASP A 11 -2.71 9.44 4.44
N PHE A 12 -3.67 9.87 5.25
CA PHE A 12 -4.23 9.03 6.29
C PHE A 12 -5.52 8.33 5.85
N TRP A 13 -5.41 7.06 5.44
CA TRP A 13 -6.53 6.23 4.98
C TRP A 13 -7.22 5.44 6.11
N GLY A 14 -6.89 5.70 7.37
CA GLY A 14 -7.36 4.92 8.53
C GLY A 14 -8.57 5.50 9.27
N LEU A 15 -9.15 6.58 8.76
CA LEU A 15 -10.35 7.22 9.31
C LEU A 15 -11.62 6.50 8.86
N ARG A 16 -12.59 6.38 9.76
CA ARG A 16 -13.96 6.02 9.39
C ARG A 16 -14.69 7.23 8.81
N PRO A 17 -15.77 7.03 8.02
CA PRO A 17 -16.52 8.14 7.43
C PRO A 17 -17.09 9.15 8.45
N ASP A 18 -17.35 8.70 9.68
CA ASP A 18 -17.87 9.52 10.79
C ASP A 18 -16.79 10.32 11.55
N GLU A 19 -15.51 10.00 11.38
CA GLU A 19 -14.40 10.63 12.12
C GLU A 19 -13.88 11.86 11.38
N LEU A 20 -13.82 13.03 12.03
CA LEU A 20 -13.25 14.25 11.43
C LEU A 20 -13.86 14.62 10.04
N PRO A 21 -15.20 14.68 9.90
CA PRO A 21 -15.86 14.80 8.59
C PRO A 21 -15.42 16.06 7.83
N GLU A 22 -15.31 17.20 8.51
CA GLU A 22 -14.86 18.46 7.90
C GLU A 22 -13.38 18.41 7.48
N GLN A 23 -12.52 17.75 8.27
CA GLN A 23 -11.11 17.63 7.92
C GLN A 23 -10.89 16.61 6.81
N GLN A 24 -11.71 15.56 6.71
CA GLN A 24 -11.64 14.59 5.61
C GLN A 24 -11.90 15.25 4.25
N GLU A 25 -12.79 16.24 4.18
CA GLU A 25 -13.00 17.02 2.94
C GLU A 25 -11.77 17.83 2.54
N ARG A 26 -10.96 18.25 3.52
CA ARG A 26 -9.74 19.05 3.32
C ARG A 26 -8.47 18.19 3.18
N GLY A 27 -8.58 16.90 3.45
CA GLY A 27 -7.47 15.96 3.54
C GLY A 27 -6.86 15.89 4.94
N VAL A 28 -6.58 14.66 5.38
CA VAL A 28 -5.89 14.38 6.65
C VAL A 28 -4.58 13.66 6.36
N SER A 29 -3.47 14.22 6.83
CA SER A 29 -2.15 13.60 6.70
C SER A 29 -1.83 12.70 7.89
N LEU A 30 -1.25 11.54 7.60
CA LEU A 30 -0.53 10.73 8.57
C LEU A 30 0.87 11.31 8.74
N LEU A 31 1.26 11.61 9.98
CA LEU A 31 2.60 12.03 10.32
C LEU A 31 3.17 11.11 11.41
N MET A 32 4.26 10.42 11.11
CA MET A 32 5.03 9.65 12.08
C MET A 32 6.30 10.41 12.49
N VAL A 33 6.56 10.42 13.79
CA VAL A 33 7.78 10.96 14.40
C VAL A 33 8.69 9.78 14.71
N ASN A 34 9.81 9.65 13.99
CA ASN A 34 10.64 8.44 14.04
C ASN A 34 11.86 8.58 14.94
N THR A 35 12.30 9.81 15.23
CA THR A 35 13.53 10.09 15.99
C THR A 35 13.29 11.09 17.13
N PRO A 36 14.16 11.13 18.16
CA PRO A 36 14.10 12.17 19.20
C PRO A 36 14.29 13.58 18.65
N HIS A 37 15.13 13.74 17.63
CA HIS A 37 15.33 15.01 16.93
C HIS A 37 14.02 15.52 16.32
N ALA A 38 13.31 14.64 15.59
CA ALA A 38 12.01 14.94 15.02
C ALA A 38 10.98 15.31 16.10
N SER A 39 10.97 14.60 17.24
CA SER A 39 10.06 14.89 18.35
C SER A 39 10.25 16.32 18.87
N HIS A 40 11.50 16.73 19.07
CA HIS A 40 11.82 18.08 19.55
C HIS A 40 11.41 19.19 18.56
N ILE A 41 11.40 18.90 17.26
CA ILE A 41 10.87 19.82 16.23
C ILE A 41 9.34 19.79 16.24
N PHE A 42 8.74 18.59 16.28
CA PHE A 42 7.31 18.37 16.21
C PHE A 42 6.55 19.12 17.30
N ASP A 43 7.11 19.19 18.51
CA ASP A 43 6.50 19.90 19.65
C ASP A 43 6.33 21.41 19.41
N ARG A 44 7.10 21.99 18.48
CA ARG A 44 7.08 23.43 18.15
C ARG A 44 6.27 23.76 16.89
N LEU A 45 5.76 22.77 16.17
CA LEU A 45 5.01 23.01 14.93
C LEU A 45 3.57 23.44 15.26
N PRO A 46 3.06 24.53 14.66
CA PRO A 46 1.69 25.02 14.89
C PRO A 46 0.69 24.22 14.04
N LEU A 47 0.50 22.94 14.37
CA LEU A 47 -0.35 22.01 13.63
C LEU A 47 -1.58 21.61 14.44
N GLY A 48 -2.74 21.54 13.79
CA GLY A 48 -3.86 20.74 14.28
C GLY A 48 -3.46 19.27 14.21
N ARG A 49 -3.30 18.62 15.36
CA ARG A 49 -2.81 17.24 15.46
C ARG A 49 -3.65 16.44 16.44
N GLN A 50 -3.92 15.19 16.09
CA GLN A 50 -4.59 14.22 16.92
C GLN A 50 -3.74 12.96 16.97
N SER A 51 -3.49 12.44 18.17
CA SER A 51 -2.76 11.18 18.34
C SER A 51 -3.63 10.01 17.85
N PHE A 52 -2.99 9.05 17.19
CA PHE A 52 -3.66 7.87 16.67
C PHE A 52 -2.83 6.61 16.97
N PRO A 53 -3.46 5.49 17.34
CA PRO A 53 -2.73 4.23 17.55
C PRO A 53 -2.02 3.77 16.27
N PRO A 54 -0.77 3.27 16.35
CA PRO A 54 -0.04 2.75 15.20
C PRO A 54 -0.81 1.67 14.43
N GLU A 55 -1.58 0.83 15.12
CA GLU A 55 -2.35 -0.26 14.53
C GLU A 55 -3.44 0.27 13.59
N ARG A 56 -4.10 1.36 13.97
CA ARG A 56 -5.08 2.06 13.14
C ARG A 56 -4.42 2.70 11.92
N ALA A 57 -3.23 3.28 12.10
CA ALA A 57 -2.43 3.79 10.98
C ALA A 57 -2.07 2.69 9.99
N ILE A 58 -1.65 1.51 10.46
CA ILE A 58 -1.33 0.35 9.64
C ILE A 58 -2.56 -0.21 8.93
N ALA A 59 -3.71 -0.28 9.60
CA ALA A 59 -4.93 -0.82 9.00
C ALA A 59 -5.36 -0.03 7.75
N GLY A 60 -5.29 1.31 7.82
CA GLY A 60 -5.53 2.19 6.67
C GLY A 60 -4.35 2.21 5.69
N ASN A 61 -3.12 2.09 6.19
CA ASN A 61 -1.89 2.13 5.41
C ASN A 61 -1.03 0.87 5.62
N PRO A 62 -1.38 -0.28 5.03
CA PRO A 62 -0.67 -1.55 5.28
C PRO A 62 0.84 -1.50 4.95
N ARG A 63 1.24 -0.58 4.08
CA ARG A 63 2.64 -0.37 3.68
C ARG A 63 3.50 0.27 4.78
N LEU A 64 2.89 0.76 5.85
CA LEU A 64 3.61 1.13 7.06
C LEU A 64 4.26 -0.08 7.71
N ALA A 65 3.57 -1.22 7.73
CA ALA A 65 4.05 -2.44 8.37
C ALA A 65 4.97 -3.26 7.46
N SER A 66 4.66 -3.39 6.18
CA SER A 66 5.48 -4.21 5.26
C SER A 66 5.38 -3.79 3.78
N PRO A 67 6.45 -3.96 2.99
CA PRO A 67 6.41 -3.74 1.54
C PRO A 67 5.46 -4.73 0.85
N ILE A 68 5.07 -4.41 -0.39
CA ILE A 68 4.28 -5.35 -1.21
C ILE A 68 5.16 -6.57 -1.51
N ALA A 69 4.60 -7.77 -1.33
CA ALA A 69 5.29 -8.98 -1.71
C ALA A 69 5.62 -8.94 -3.21
N PRO A 70 6.85 -9.31 -3.61
CA PRO A 70 7.19 -9.33 -5.01
C PRO A 70 6.27 -10.29 -5.79
N PRO A 71 5.91 -9.96 -7.05
CA PRO A 71 5.22 -10.90 -7.94
C PRO A 71 6.00 -12.22 -8.08
N SER A 72 5.29 -13.34 -8.20
CA SER A 72 5.91 -14.68 -8.28
C SER A 72 6.78 -14.85 -9.53
N ASP A 73 6.44 -14.16 -10.61
CA ASP A 73 7.16 -14.15 -11.88
C ASP A 73 8.30 -13.13 -11.93
N ARG A 74 8.50 -12.30 -10.90
CA ARG A 74 9.50 -11.23 -10.88
C ARG A 74 10.90 -11.73 -11.27
N THR A 75 11.35 -12.85 -10.70
CA THR A 75 12.68 -13.41 -10.98
C THR A 75 12.79 -13.85 -12.45
N ALA A 76 11.77 -14.55 -12.96
CA ALA A 76 11.74 -15.01 -14.35
C ALA A 76 11.67 -13.84 -15.35
N PHE A 77 10.94 -12.78 -15.00
CA PHE A 77 10.89 -11.54 -15.77
C PHE A 77 12.28 -10.93 -15.91
N PHE A 78 12.99 -10.71 -14.80
CA PHE A 78 14.32 -10.08 -14.86
C PHE A 78 15.37 -10.96 -15.53
N ALA A 79 15.28 -12.29 -15.39
CA ALA A 79 16.14 -13.22 -16.12
C ALA A 79 15.93 -13.12 -17.65
N SER A 80 14.66 -13.06 -18.10
CA SER A 80 14.33 -12.90 -19.52
C SER A 80 14.73 -11.50 -20.03
N TYR A 81 14.52 -10.46 -19.22
CA TYR A 81 14.88 -9.08 -19.54
C TYR A 81 16.38 -8.88 -19.77
N ALA A 82 17.22 -9.64 -19.09
CA ALA A 82 18.67 -9.57 -19.26
C ALA A 82 19.17 -10.20 -20.57
N LEU A 83 18.39 -11.09 -21.19
CA LEU A 83 18.84 -11.95 -22.30
C LEU A 83 18.05 -11.74 -23.61
N GLU A 84 16.83 -11.21 -23.53
CA GLU A 84 15.91 -11.11 -24.66
C GLU A 84 15.53 -9.67 -24.98
N PRO A 85 15.16 -9.37 -26.26
CA PRO A 85 14.56 -8.09 -26.60
C PRO A 85 13.30 -7.81 -25.77
N PHE A 86 13.14 -6.58 -25.29
CA PHE A 86 12.05 -6.19 -24.40
C PHE A 86 10.65 -6.49 -24.97
N ASP A 87 10.46 -6.41 -26.29
CA ASP A 87 9.19 -6.74 -26.93
C ASP A 87 8.75 -8.20 -26.69
N GLU A 88 9.70 -9.15 -26.68
CA GLU A 88 9.42 -10.56 -26.40
C GLU A 88 9.14 -10.79 -24.92
N VAL A 89 9.89 -10.12 -24.04
CA VAL A 89 9.66 -10.15 -22.59
C VAL A 89 8.25 -9.62 -22.27
N ARG A 90 7.85 -8.49 -22.87
CA ARG A 90 6.50 -7.94 -22.71
C ARG A 90 5.43 -8.93 -23.16
N LYS A 91 5.60 -9.58 -24.31
CA LYS A 91 4.65 -10.59 -24.81
C LYS A 91 4.55 -11.78 -23.86
N LYS A 92 5.60 -12.13 -23.13
CA LYS A 92 5.61 -13.25 -22.16
C LYS A 92 4.94 -12.88 -20.83
N PHE A 93 5.33 -11.75 -20.23
CA PHE A 93 4.97 -11.44 -18.84
C PHE A 93 3.78 -10.47 -18.68
N PHE A 94 3.50 -9.60 -19.67
CA PHE A 94 2.45 -8.58 -19.53
C PHE A 94 1.13 -9.01 -20.18
N ARG A 95 0.86 -10.31 -20.23
CA ARG A 95 -0.38 -10.86 -20.78
C ARG A 95 -1.54 -10.53 -19.85
N LEU A 96 -2.59 -9.98 -20.42
CA LEU A 96 -3.85 -9.83 -19.69
C LEU A 96 -4.44 -11.22 -19.40
N PRO A 97 -5.10 -11.40 -18.23
CA PRO A 97 -5.89 -12.59 -17.99
C PRO A 97 -6.93 -12.79 -19.09
N SER A 98 -7.25 -14.05 -19.40
CA SER A 98 -8.22 -14.38 -20.45
C SER A 98 -9.58 -13.73 -20.19
N LEU A 99 -10.37 -13.50 -21.24
CA LEU A 99 -11.70 -12.89 -21.13
C LEU A 99 -12.59 -13.59 -20.08
N PRO A 100 -12.68 -14.93 -20.04
CA PRO A 100 -13.48 -15.63 -19.02
C PRO A 100 -13.02 -15.31 -17.60
N VAL A 101 -11.70 -15.28 -17.35
CA VAL A 101 -11.13 -14.94 -16.03
C VAL A 101 -11.49 -13.50 -15.63
N ARG A 102 -11.44 -12.57 -16.57
CA ARG A 102 -11.80 -11.16 -16.32
C ARG A 102 -13.29 -10.99 -15.99
N ILE A 103 -14.17 -11.69 -16.70
CA ILE A 103 -15.61 -11.67 -16.44
C ILE A 103 -15.92 -12.28 -15.07
N ALA A 104 -15.37 -13.47 -14.78
CA ALA A 104 -15.54 -14.11 -13.48
C ALA A 104 -15.04 -13.21 -12.34
N SER A 105 -13.88 -12.57 -12.51
CA SER A 105 -13.36 -11.62 -11.52
C SER A 105 -14.31 -10.43 -11.29
N LYS A 106 -15.04 -9.93 -12.29
CA LYS A 106 -16.03 -8.87 -12.08
C LYS A 106 -17.26 -9.34 -11.31
N ALA A 107 -17.67 -10.60 -11.50
CA ALA A 107 -18.86 -11.16 -10.86
C ALA A 107 -18.62 -11.63 -9.41
N LEU A 108 -17.38 -12.01 -9.07
CA LEU A 108 -17.06 -12.56 -7.75
C LEU A 108 -16.94 -11.48 -6.66
N SER A 109 -17.48 -11.78 -5.47
CA SER A 109 -17.27 -10.97 -4.27
C SER A 109 -15.80 -10.99 -3.83
N PRO A 110 -15.33 -9.96 -3.08
CA PRO A 110 -13.96 -9.94 -2.54
C PRO A 110 -13.62 -11.18 -1.71
N GLU A 111 -14.58 -11.66 -0.91
CA GLU A 111 -14.44 -12.85 -0.07
C GLU A 111 -14.28 -14.13 -0.90
N ALA A 112 -15.06 -14.27 -1.97
CA ALA A 112 -14.95 -15.40 -2.88
C ALA A 112 -13.58 -15.42 -3.58
N LYS A 113 -13.08 -14.26 -4.00
CA LYS A 113 -11.73 -14.12 -4.57
C LYS A 113 -10.65 -14.50 -3.56
N ALA A 114 -10.79 -14.10 -2.31
CA ALA A 114 -9.83 -14.43 -1.26
C ALA A 114 -9.75 -15.95 -1.03
N LYS A 115 -10.90 -16.64 -0.91
CA LYS A 115 -10.96 -18.11 -0.75
C LYS A 115 -10.35 -18.85 -1.95
N ILE A 116 -10.62 -18.39 -3.17
CA ILE A 116 -10.04 -18.98 -4.39
C ILE A 116 -8.50 -18.80 -4.38
N LYS A 117 -8.01 -17.62 -4.01
CA LYS A 117 -6.58 -17.33 -3.93
C LYS A 117 -5.85 -18.17 -2.88
N GLU A 118 -6.49 -18.45 -1.73
CA GLU A 118 -5.94 -19.36 -0.73
C GLU A 118 -5.76 -20.78 -1.26
N LYS A 119 -6.71 -21.28 -2.07
CA LYS A 119 -6.65 -22.63 -2.63
C LYS A 119 -5.70 -22.79 -3.82
N LEU A 120 -5.30 -21.69 -4.46
CA LEU A 120 -4.41 -21.65 -5.63
C LEU A 120 -2.95 -21.38 -5.27
N LYS A 121 -2.66 -21.03 -4.01
CA LYS A 121 -1.32 -20.95 -3.47
C LYS A 121 -0.81 -22.33 -3.07
#